data_AF-A0A641AE32-F1
#
_entry.id   AF-A0A641AE32-F1
#
_cell.length_a   1.000
_cell.length_b   1.000
_cell.length_c   1.000
_cell.angle_alpha   90.00
_cell.angle_beta   90.00
_cell.angle_gamma   90.00
#
_symmetry.space_group_name_H-M   'P 1'
#
loop_
_entity.id
_entity.type
_entity.pdbx_description
1 polymer ?
#
loop_
_entity_poly.entity_id
_entity_poly.type
_entity_poly.pdbx_seq_one_letter_code
_entity_poly.pdbx_strand_id
1 'polypeptide(L)' 'MSNQLGRRYQCDGCGTTVLCTKAGDGAIQCCDIEMELQQPRKLPSSD' A
#
# COMPACT_ATOMS: atom_id res chain seq x y z
N MET A 1 -5.12 -10.20 2.23
CA MET A 1 -4.98 -10.42 0.76
C MET A 1 -3.53 -10.73 0.38
N SER A 2 -3.23 -11.23 -0.83
CA SER A 2 -1.83 -11.34 -1.29
C SER A 2 -1.22 -9.97 -1.56
N ASN A 3 0.06 -9.79 -1.24
CA ASN A 3 0.75 -8.55 -1.49
C ASN A 3 1.23 -8.47 -2.96
N GLN A 4 1.27 -7.27 -3.51
CA GLN A 4 1.58 -7.03 -4.92
C GLN A 4 2.91 -6.31 -5.08
N LEU A 5 3.84 -6.91 -5.83
CA LEU A 5 5.13 -6.31 -6.16
C LEU A 5 4.96 -4.92 -6.80
N GLY A 6 5.75 -3.96 -6.35
CA GLY A 6 5.77 -2.58 -6.86
C GLY A 6 4.59 -1.72 -6.38
N ARG A 7 3.69 -2.28 -5.57
CA ARG A 7 2.59 -1.52 -4.97
C ARG A 7 2.99 -0.93 -3.63
N ARG A 8 2.45 0.26 -3.34
CA ARG A 8 2.57 0.91 -2.04
C ARG A 8 1.36 0.60 -1.19
N TYR A 9 1.57 0.35 0.08
CA TYR A 9 0.52 0.13 1.06
C TYR A 9 0.63 1.19 2.14
N GLN A 10 -0.50 1.68 2.62
CA GLN A 10 -0.59 2.72 3.64
C GLN A 10 -1.34 2.21 4.87
N CYS A 11 -0.79 2.47 6.04
CA CYS A 11 -1.42 2.17 7.33
C CYS A 11 -2.29 3.34 7.74
N ASP A 12 -3.56 3.09 8.02
CA ASP A 12 -4.51 4.11 8.47
C ASP A 12 -4.29 4.51 9.95
N GLY A 13 -3.72 3.62 10.76
CA GLY A 13 -3.48 3.88 12.19
C GLY A 13 -2.31 4.84 12.46
N CYS A 14 -1.24 4.79 11.67
CA CYS A 14 -0.03 5.60 11.90
C CYS A 14 0.45 6.40 10.69
N GLY A 15 -0.19 6.26 9.52
CA GLY A 15 0.20 6.94 8.28
C GLY A 15 1.42 6.35 7.57
N THR A 16 2.02 5.27 8.10
CA THR A 16 3.19 4.63 7.49
C THR A 16 2.88 4.12 6.08
N THR A 17 3.80 4.37 5.14
CA THR A 17 3.71 3.85 3.77
C THR A 17 4.87 2.91 3.49
N VAL A 18 4.60 1.73 2.95
CA VAL A 18 5.61 0.74 2.57
C VAL A 18 5.49 0.37 1.08
N LEU A 19 6.61 0.03 0.44
CA LEU A 19 6.65 -0.49 -0.93
C LEU A 19 6.91 -1.99 -0.89
N CYS A 20 6.06 -2.78 -1.53
CA CYS A 20 6.30 -4.21 -1.68
C CYS A 20 7.38 -4.44 -2.75
N THR A 21 8.55 -4.93 -2.35
CA THR A 21 9.69 -5.23 -3.24
C THR A 21 9.79 -6.71 -3.63
N LYS A 22 8.95 -7.57 -3.05
CA LYS A 22 8.83 -8.99 -3.39
C LYS A 22 7.40 -9.46 -3.11
N ALA A 23 6.74 -10.03 -4.12
CA ALA A 23 5.39 -10.57 -3.97
C ALA A 23 5.35 -11.81 -3.06
N GLY A 24 4.22 -12.02 -2.41
CA GLY A 24 3.90 -13.18 -1.59
C GLY A 24 2.41 -13.24 -1.24
N ASP A 25 1.97 -14.37 -0.71
CA ASP A 25 0.54 -14.65 -0.50
C ASP A 25 -0.03 -14.00 0.77
N GLY A 26 0.83 -13.42 1.62
CA GLY A 26 0.45 -12.78 2.87
C GLY A 26 0.03 -11.31 2.70
N ALA A 27 -0.83 -10.87 3.61
CA ALA A 27 -1.21 -9.47 3.76
C ALA A 27 -0.12 -8.67 4.47
N ILE A 28 -0.01 -7.39 4.16
CA ILE A 28 0.86 -6.48 4.89
C ILE A 28 0.08 -5.93 6.07
N GLN A 29 0.60 -6.09 7.28
CA GLN A 29 -0.03 -5.59 8.51
C GLN A 29 0.86 -4.56 9.21
N CYS A 30 0.22 -3.56 9.80
CA CYS A 30 0.83 -2.55 10.66
C CYS A 30 -0.22 -2.11 11.68
N CYS A 31 0.14 -1.86 12.94
CA CYS A 31 -0.82 -1.49 13.99
C CYS A 31 -1.99 -2.47 14.16
N ASP A 32 -1.72 -3.79 14.04
CA ASP A 32 -2.70 -4.88 14.12
C ASP A 32 -3.85 -4.78 13.08
N ILE A 33 -3.69 -3.96 12.03
CA ILE A 33 -4.62 -3.83 10.92
C ILE A 33 -3.96 -4.23 9.59
N GLU A 34 -4.76 -4.75 8.65
CA GLU A 34 -4.32 -4.97 7.27
C GLU A 34 -4.17 -3.61 6.57
N MET A 35 -3.00 -3.36 5.96
CA MET A 35 -2.71 -2.11 5.29
C MET A 35 -3.44 -2.02 3.94
N GLU A 36 -3.85 -0.82 3.56
CA GLU A 36 -4.58 -0.59 2.32
C GLU A 36 -3.65 -0.28 1.14
N LEU A 37 -4.03 -0.74 -0.05
CA LEU A 37 -3.32 -0.41 -1.29
C LEU A 37 -3.44 1.09 -1.58
N GLN A 38 -2.32 1.78 -1.65
CA GLN A 38 -2.29 3.20 -2.02
C GLN A 38 -2.71 3.37 -3.48
N GLN A 39 -3.86 4.01 -3.67
CA GLN A 39 -4.36 4.38 -4.99
C GLN A 39 -3.42 5.40 -5.62
N PRO A 40 -3.08 5.28 -6.92
CA PRO A 40 -2.35 6.32 -7.62
C PRO A 40 -3.18 7.61 -7.56
N ARG A 41 -2.57 8.70 -7.09
CA ARG A 41 -3.22 10.01 -7.15
C ARG A 41 -3.41 10.35 -8.62
N LYS A 42 -4.65 10.57 -9.05
CA LYS A 42 -4.93 11.21 -10.34
C LYS A 42 -4.35 12.61 -10.24
N LEU A 43 -3.20 12.83 -10.84
CA LEU A 43 -2.73 14.18 -11.08
C LEU A 43 -3.79 14.84 -11.97
N PRO A 44 -4.28 16.06 -11.66
CA PRO A 44 -5.03 16.80 -12.65
C PRO A 44 -4.15 16.88 -13.90
N SER A 45 -4.70 16.52 -15.05
CA SER A 45 -4.05 16.73 -16.34
C SER A 45 -3.60 18.18 -16.36
N SER A 46 -2.29 18.40 -16.32
CA SER A 46 -1.70 19.73 -16.45
C SER A 46 -2.01 20.23 -17.86
N ASP A 47 -3.01 21.10 -17.97
CA ASP A 47 -3.24 22.00 -19.10
C ASP A 47 -2.59 23.35 -18.78
#